data_AF-A0A646KNC0-F1
#
_entry.id   AF-A0A646KNC0-F1
#
_cell.length_a   1.000
_cell.length_b   1.000
_cell.length_c   1.000
_cell.angle_alpha   90.00
_cell.angle_beta   90.00
_cell.angle_gamma   90.00
#
_symmetry.space_group_name_H-M   'P 1'
#
loop_
_entity.id
_entity.type
_entity.pdbx_description
1 polymer ?
#
loop_
_entity_poly.entity_id
_entity_poly.type
_entity_poly.pdbx_seq_one_letter_code
_entity_poly.pdbx_strand_id
1 'polypeptide(L)'
;MSTPSPSAPYWPHCAHGADPTDPVGCRGIQIPGHTACLAHLTDTDRDTYLAGLAPGADIDHRGTPFTEDLLNRLLNTVRDPTTTHPHLGTARFGGARFSGPARFSEARFSGDAWFSGARFDDGWFVEARFSGEAWFDWAQFSRIAWFDRARFSGDARFGGARFSGPARFGGAQFLAASWWGPVVCEATVDLSGAVFEAPVTLEIAARWVRCTRTRWQSTATVRVRRASVDLGHAVLEAPLAVIAHPTPFTRPNVGILDESGLPGSGAVRVVSVQGVDAAHLVLTDTDLSDCLFSGAFHLDQLRLEGRTTLASTPTGWHRKGISPVRWTRRRTLAEEQHWRAQTAGQPATPVGAPPEPRRWRTGPHHPHPARTPDPDDIAPLYRQLRKAFEDGKNEPGAADFYYGECEMRRHDRTGTPKAERRLLWAYWLLSGYGLRAGRALGWLAAAMLGTIVLLMAFGLPTSSPKQEATGTVPAGGGTVTFIIDKQDPKNPTGDRFTSKRFDKALNVTLNSVVFRSSGQDLTTTGTYIEMASRILEPALLALAVLAIRGRIKR
;
A
#
# COMPACT_ATOMS: atom_id res chain seq x y z
N MET A 1 -21.58 29.45 -15.88
CA MET A 1 -20.64 30.40 -15.24
C MET A 1 -20.06 31.25 -16.34
N SER A 2 -20.42 32.54 -16.40
CA SER A 2 -19.88 33.48 -17.37
C SER A 2 -18.38 33.60 -17.15
N THR A 3 -17.58 33.38 -18.18
CA THR A 3 -16.13 33.67 -18.14
C THR A 3 -15.94 35.12 -17.72
N PRO A 4 -15.13 35.43 -16.70
CA PRO A 4 -14.85 36.82 -16.36
C PRO A 4 -14.25 37.50 -17.59
N SER A 5 -14.81 38.66 -17.97
CA SER A 5 -14.23 39.51 -19.01
C SER A 5 -12.76 39.73 -18.68
N PRO A 6 -11.83 39.55 -19.63
CA PRO A 6 -10.41 39.63 -19.32
C PRO A 6 -10.08 41.06 -18.87
N SER A 7 -9.69 41.22 -17.60
CA SER A 7 -9.21 42.50 -17.09
C SER A 7 -7.85 42.84 -17.72
N ALA A 8 -7.64 44.13 -17.96
CA ALA A 8 -6.32 44.61 -18.36
C ALA A 8 -5.28 44.32 -17.26
N PRO A 9 -4.03 44.00 -17.62
CA PRO A 9 -2.98 43.83 -16.62
C PRO A 9 -2.66 45.16 -15.93
N TYR A 10 -2.11 45.12 -14.73
CA TYR A 10 -1.75 46.31 -13.95
C TYR A 10 -0.48 47.03 -14.44
N TRP A 11 0.19 46.49 -15.47
CA TRP A 11 1.40 47.05 -16.07
C TRP A 11 1.10 47.70 -17.43
N PRO A 12 1.97 48.62 -17.91
CA PRO A 12 1.87 49.15 -19.26
C PRO A 12 2.01 48.00 -20.28
N HIS A 13 0.93 47.70 -20.99
CA HIS A 13 0.86 46.56 -21.91
C HIS A 13 0.70 47.01 -23.37
N CYS A 14 1.05 46.11 -24.28
CA CYS A 14 1.16 46.35 -25.71
C CYS A 14 -0.17 46.71 -26.38
N ALA A 15 -1.29 46.11 -25.94
CA ALA A 15 -2.63 46.27 -26.50
C ALA A 15 -2.77 45.99 -28.01
N HIS A 16 -1.73 45.46 -28.66
CA HIS A 16 -1.77 45.11 -30.07
C HIS A 16 -2.85 44.07 -30.33
N GLY A 17 -3.65 44.30 -31.38
CA GLY A 17 -4.79 43.44 -31.72
C GLY A 17 -6.02 43.61 -30.82
N ALA A 18 -6.12 44.70 -30.04
CA ALA A 18 -7.34 45.01 -29.29
C ALA A 18 -8.51 45.32 -30.23
N ASP A 19 -9.66 44.68 -29.99
CA ASP A 19 -10.89 44.84 -30.78
C ASP A 19 -12.14 44.80 -29.87
N PRO A 20 -13.37 45.00 -30.37
CA PRO A 20 -14.57 44.96 -29.52
C PRO A 20 -14.82 43.63 -28.79
N THR A 21 -14.21 42.52 -29.22
CA THR A 21 -14.33 41.18 -28.62
C THR A 21 -13.22 40.86 -27.61
N ASP A 22 -11.99 41.36 -27.81
CA ASP A 22 -10.92 41.42 -26.80
C ASP A 22 -10.40 42.87 -26.68
N PRO A 23 -11.05 43.73 -25.88
CA PRO A 23 -10.69 45.15 -25.77
C PRO A 23 -9.31 45.40 -25.13
N VAL A 24 -8.68 44.35 -24.59
CA VAL A 24 -7.34 44.43 -23.98
C VAL A 24 -6.25 44.12 -25.01
N GLY A 25 -6.52 43.27 -25.99
CA GLY A 25 -5.52 42.78 -26.95
C GLY A 25 -4.31 42.12 -26.28
N CYS A 26 -3.12 42.35 -26.84
CA CYS A 26 -1.87 41.77 -26.33
C CYS A 26 -1.51 42.30 -24.93
N ARG A 27 -1.34 41.38 -23.97
CA ARG A 27 -1.05 41.67 -22.55
C ARG A 27 0.45 41.79 -22.25
N GLY A 28 1.30 41.69 -23.28
CA GLY A 28 2.75 41.80 -23.15
C GLY A 28 3.18 43.16 -22.64
N ILE A 29 4.10 43.19 -21.69
CA ILE A 29 4.69 44.41 -21.17
C ILE A 29 5.38 45.18 -22.30
N GLN A 30 5.22 46.49 -22.28
CA GLN A 30 5.90 47.39 -23.21
C GLN A 30 7.41 47.36 -22.97
N ILE A 31 8.19 47.28 -24.04
CA ILE A 31 9.65 47.42 -23.96
C ILE A 31 9.98 48.89 -23.66
N PRO A 32 10.92 49.21 -22.75
CA PRO A 32 11.28 50.59 -22.44
C PRO A 32 11.58 51.40 -23.70
N GLY A 33 10.91 52.55 -23.85
CA GLY A 33 11.04 53.40 -25.05
C GLY A 33 10.09 53.07 -26.21
N HIS A 34 9.30 52.00 -26.10
CA HIS A 34 8.34 51.56 -27.13
C HIS A 34 6.93 51.35 -26.54
N THR A 35 5.91 51.44 -27.39
CA THR A 35 4.51 51.16 -27.02
C THR A 35 4.11 49.69 -27.21
N ALA A 36 5.01 48.86 -27.74
CA ALA A 36 4.79 47.45 -28.03
C ALA A 36 5.65 46.53 -27.15
N CYS A 37 5.20 45.28 -26.99
CA CYS A 37 6.00 44.23 -26.37
C CYS A 37 7.02 43.65 -27.36
N LEU A 38 7.97 42.85 -26.86
CA LEU A 38 9.06 42.28 -27.66
C LEU A 38 8.57 41.58 -28.95
N ALA A 39 7.41 40.93 -28.88
CA ALA A 39 6.82 40.19 -30.00
C ALA A 39 6.22 41.08 -31.10
N HIS A 40 5.76 42.28 -30.75
CA HIS A 40 5.12 43.21 -31.68
C HIS A 40 6.00 44.42 -32.01
N LEU A 41 7.24 44.46 -31.53
CA LEU A 41 8.26 45.38 -32.05
C LEU A 41 8.55 45.09 -33.52
N THR A 42 8.97 46.13 -34.25
CA THR A 42 9.58 45.97 -35.57
C THR A 42 10.86 45.15 -35.44
N ASP A 43 11.30 44.48 -36.51
CA ASP A 43 12.51 43.67 -36.44
C ASP A 43 13.75 44.52 -36.10
N THR A 44 13.85 45.74 -36.63
CA THR A 44 14.93 46.69 -36.30
C THR A 44 14.95 47.09 -34.82
N ASP A 45 13.80 47.47 -34.26
CA ASP A 45 13.71 47.85 -32.84
C ASP A 45 13.99 46.65 -31.93
N ARG A 46 13.50 45.47 -32.33
CA ARG A 46 13.72 44.22 -31.60
C ARG A 46 15.19 43.85 -31.58
N ASP A 47 15.87 43.89 -32.72
CA ASP A 47 17.29 43.56 -32.82
C ASP A 47 18.14 44.58 -32.02
N THR A 48 17.75 45.85 -32.04
CA THR A 48 18.38 46.90 -31.22
C THR A 48 18.23 46.63 -29.73
N TYR A 49 17.01 46.30 -29.27
CA TYR A 49 16.76 45.94 -27.87
C TYR A 49 17.56 44.71 -27.46
N LEU A 50 17.56 43.65 -28.28
CA LEU A 50 18.25 42.39 -28.00
C LEU A 50 19.77 42.55 -27.95
N ALA A 51 20.35 43.39 -28.81
CA ALA A 51 21.77 43.71 -28.82
C ALA A 51 22.24 44.48 -27.57
N GLY A 52 21.32 45.15 -26.87
CA GLY A 52 21.58 45.84 -25.61
C GLY A 52 21.63 44.91 -24.38
N LEU A 53 21.25 43.64 -24.52
CA LEU A 53 21.27 42.67 -23.43
C LEU A 53 22.65 42.02 -23.30
N ALA A 54 23.06 41.77 -22.06
CA ALA A 54 24.28 41.05 -21.72
C ALA A 54 23.96 39.83 -20.84
N PRO A 55 24.85 38.82 -20.79
CA PRO A 55 24.72 37.72 -19.84
C PRO A 55 24.58 38.24 -18.39
N GLY A 56 23.58 37.73 -17.67
CA GLY A 56 23.24 38.15 -16.32
C GLY A 56 22.34 39.38 -16.23
N ALA A 57 21.90 39.95 -17.35
CA ALA A 57 20.97 41.07 -17.35
C ALA A 57 19.60 40.71 -16.78
N ASP A 58 18.96 41.67 -16.11
CA ASP A 58 17.56 41.58 -15.70
C ASP A 58 16.65 41.81 -16.91
N ILE A 59 15.63 40.97 -17.06
CA ILE A 59 14.66 41.06 -18.15
C ILE A 59 13.22 41.05 -17.63
N ASP A 60 12.36 41.81 -18.30
CA ASP A 60 10.91 41.83 -18.04
C ASP A 60 10.13 41.67 -19.34
N HIS A 61 9.51 40.51 -19.49
CA HIS A 61 8.69 40.11 -20.62
C HIS A 61 7.34 39.54 -20.16
N ARG A 62 6.82 40.03 -19.03
CA ARG A 62 5.49 39.65 -18.54
C ARG A 62 4.41 39.79 -19.62
N GLY A 63 3.49 38.83 -19.69
CA GLY A 63 2.39 38.81 -20.66
C GLY A 63 2.78 38.64 -22.13
N THR A 64 4.08 38.58 -22.45
CA THR A 64 4.55 38.62 -23.84
C THR A 64 4.32 37.26 -24.51
N PRO A 65 3.77 37.22 -25.75
CA PRO A 65 3.73 36.00 -26.52
C PRO A 65 5.10 35.71 -27.14
N PHE A 66 5.58 34.47 -27.01
CA PHE A 66 6.85 34.00 -27.55
C PHE A 66 6.60 32.86 -28.53
N THR A 67 7.13 33.02 -29.74
CA THR A 67 7.42 31.89 -30.63
C THR A 67 8.73 31.23 -30.20
N GLU A 68 8.96 29.98 -30.64
CA GLU A 68 10.24 29.29 -30.40
C GLU A 68 11.43 30.13 -30.91
N ASP A 69 11.32 30.71 -32.11
CA ASP A 69 12.37 31.56 -32.69
C ASP A 69 12.65 32.82 -31.86
N LEU A 70 11.60 33.50 -31.40
CA LEU A 70 11.77 34.72 -30.61
C LEU A 70 12.44 34.43 -29.27
N LEU A 71 12.05 33.35 -28.60
CA LEU A 71 12.67 32.93 -27.36
C LEU A 71 14.14 32.52 -27.59
N ASN A 72 14.42 31.78 -28.66
CA ASN A 72 15.79 31.37 -28.98
C ASN A 72 16.69 32.58 -29.26
N ARG A 73 16.19 33.60 -29.97
CA ARG A 73 16.92 34.86 -30.17
C ARG A 73 17.24 35.54 -28.84
N LEU A 74 16.25 35.69 -27.96
CA LEU A 74 16.44 36.27 -26.62
C LEU A 74 17.47 35.48 -25.79
N LEU A 75 17.36 34.16 -25.74
CA LEU A 75 18.27 33.33 -24.93
C LEU A 75 19.69 33.29 -25.49
N ASN A 76 19.85 33.45 -26.81
CA ASN A 76 21.16 33.54 -27.43
C ASN A 76 21.86 34.87 -27.14
N THR A 77 21.14 35.98 -26.95
CA THR A 77 21.77 37.27 -26.63
C THR A 77 22.32 37.31 -25.20
N VAL A 78 21.66 36.62 -24.27
CA VAL A 78 22.11 36.50 -22.87
C VAL A 78 22.98 35.26 -22.61
N ARG A 79 23.48 34.61 -23.66
CA ARG A 79 24.34 33.42 -23.55
C ARG A 79 25.73 33.81 -23.07
N ASP A 80 26.15 33.25 -21.94
CA ASP A 80 27.50 33.48 -21.40
C ASP A 80 28.55 32.84 -22.33
N PRO A 81 29.56 33.59 -22.81
CA PRO A 81 30.54 33.08 -23.77
C PRO A 81 31.45 31.98 -23.20
N THR A 82 31.58 31.88 -21.87
CA THR A 82 32.42 30.89 -21.20
C THR A 82 31.70 29.58 -20.95
N THR A 83 30.47 29.64 -20.45
CA THR A 83 29.67 28.44 -20.15
C THR A 83 28.87 27.98 -21.36
N THR A 84 28.71 28.85 -22.35
CA THR A 84 27.80 28.69 -23.48
C THR A 84 26.33 28.52 -23.09
N HIS A 85 25.93 28.72 -21.82
CA HIS A 85 24.52 28.60 -21.42
C HIS A 85 23.86 29.99 -21.27
N PRO A 86 22.53 30.10 -21.42
CA PRO A 86 21.82 31.35 -21.13
C PRO A 86 22.04 31.74 -19.66
N HIS A 87 22.51 32.96 -19.41
CA HIS A 87 22.64 33.51 -18.07
C HIS A 87 21.73 34.73 -17.95
N LEU A 88 20.74 34.63 -17.08
CA LEU A 88 19.78 35.67 -16.78
C LEU A 88 19.97 36.14 -15.34
N GLY A 89 19.79 37.45 -15.12
CA GLY A 89 19.64 38.03 -13.79
C GLY A 89 18.29 37.65 -13.18
N THR A 90 17.49 38.66 -12.87
CA THR A 90 16.06 38.54 -12.58
C THR A 90 15.30 38.41 -13.89
N ALA A 91 14.53 37.33 -14.05
CA ALA A 91 13.79 37.06 -15.27
C ALA A 91 12.28 37.03 -15.02
N ARG A 92 11.55 38.01 -15.54
CA ARG A 92 10.09 38.10 -15.39
C ARG A 92 9.37 37.68 -16.66
N PHE A 93 8.76 36.51 -16.64
CA PHE A 93 7.90 35.94 -17.67
C PHE A 93 6.46 35.69 -17.18
N GLY A 94 6.05 36.36 -16.09
CA GLY A 94 4.71 36.19 -15.52
C GLY A 94 3.61 36.45 -16.55
N GLY A 95 2.69 35.51 -16.74
CA GLY A 95 1.62 35.56 -17.73
C GLY A 95 2.08 35.47 -19.20
N ALA A 96 3.37 35.24 -19.47
CA ALA A 96 3.86 35.06 -20.84
C ALA A 96 3.27 33.81 -21.48
N ARG A 97 3.18 33.78 -22.82
CA ARG A 97 2.65 32.65 -23.57
C ARG A 97 3.70 32.13 -24.53
N PHE A 98 4.15 30.90 -24.36
CA PHE A 98 5.10 30.25 -25.25
C PHE A 98 4.34 29.30 -26.18
N SER A 99 4.15 29.73 -27.44
CA SER A 99 3.57 28.91 -28.51
C SER A 99 4.69 28.12 -29.16
N GLY A 100 4.78 26.83 -28.83
CA GLY A 100 5.90 25.94 -29.16
C GLY A 100 6.87 25.66 -28.00
N PRO A 101 7.96 24.91 -28.26
CA PRO A 101 8.93 24.52 -27.24
C PRO A 101 9.65 25.71 -26.59
N ALA A 102 9.42 25.92 -25.29
CA ALA A 102 10.12 26.93 -24.50
C ALA A 102 11.38 26.32 -23.85
N ARG A 103 12.54 26.51 -24.49
CA ARG A 103 13.80 25.86 -24.08
C ARG A 103 14.67 26.75 -23.19
N PHE A 104 14.54 26.57 -21.88
CA PHE A 104 15.41 27.14 -20.84
C PHE A 104 16.38 26.09 -20.27
N SER A 105 16.73 25.08 -21.06
CA SER A 105 17.64 24.01 -20.62
C SER A 105 19.04 24.57 -20.36
N GLU A 106 19.64 24.14 -19.26
CA GLU A 106 20.94 24.59 -18.75
C GLU A 106 21.00 26.11 -18.42
N ALA A 107 19.88 26.82 -18.52
CA ALA A 107 19.82 28.24 -18.23
C ALA A 107 20.10 28.51 -16.73
N ARG A 108 20.90 29.54 -16.48
CA ARG A 108 21.21 30.03 -15.14
C ARG A 108 20.41 31.30 -14.87
N PHE A 109 19.61 31.27 -13.81
CA PHE A 109 18.94 32.42 -13.24
C PHE A 109 19.69 32.81 -11.96
N SER A 110 20.44 33.91 -11.98
CA SER A 110 21.18 34.40 -10.81
C SER A 110 20.29 35.22 -9.87
N GLY A 111 19.22 35.83 -10.38
CA GLY A 111 18.14 36.43 -9.59
C GLY A 111 16.91 35.54 -9.53
N ASP A 112 15.76 36.16 -9.24
CA ASP A 112 14.48 35.47 -9.20
C ASP A 112 13.95 35.19 -10.62
N ALA A 113 13.30 34.03 -10.79
CA ALA A 113 12.71 33.62 -12.05
C ALA A 113 11.18 33.51 -11.89
N TRP A 114 10.45 34.45 -12.49
CA TRP A 114 9.01 34.57 -12.32
C TRP A 114 8.29 34.07 -13.58
N PHE A 115 7.69 32.90 -13.49
CA PHE A 115 6.84 32.28 -14.51
C PHE A 115 5.37 32.16 -14.06
N SER A 116 4.97 32.92 -13.04
CA SER A 116 3.62 32.83 -12.49
C SER A 116 2.56 33.11 -13.56
N GLY A 117 1.59 32.21 -13.71
CA GLY A 117 0.53 32.31 -14.72
C GLY A 117 1.01 32.17 -16.17
N ALA A 118 2.28 31.85 -16.41
CA ALA A 118 2.79 31.63 -17.76
C ALA A 118 2.18 30.37 -18.38
N ARG A 119 2.02 30.37 -19.70
CA ARG A 119 1.45 29.26 -20.46
C ARG A 119 2.50 28.71 -21.40
N PHE A 120 2.77 27.42 -21.27
CA PHE A 120 3.72 26.67 -22.08
C PHE A 120 2.97 25.60 -22.85
N ASP A 121 3.24 25.48 -24.15
CA ASP A 121 2.90 24.26 -24.85
C ASP A 121 3.81 23.12 -24.35
N ASP A 122 5.12 23.27 -24.55
CA ASP A 122 6.16 22.42 -23.95
C ASP A 122 7.15 23.31 -23.16
N GLY A 123 7.45 22.97 -21.91
CA GLY A 123 8.40 23.70 -21.06
C GLY A 123 9.64 22.86 -20.73
N TRP A 124 10.83 23.33 -21.13
CA TRP A 124 12.08 22.57 -21.00
C TRP A 124 13.09 23.33 -20.14
N PHE A 125 13.24 22.91 -18.89
CA PHE A 125 14.13 23.44 -17.86
C PHE A 125 15.16 22.40 -17.39
N VAL A 126 15.53 21.46 -18.27
CA VAL A 126 16.49 20.39 -17.96
C VAL A 126 17.82 21.01 -17.56
N GLU A 127 18.37 20.59 -16.41
CA GLU A 127 19.61 21.13 -15.83
C GLU A 127 19.61 22.66 -15.57
N ALA A 128 18.45 23.32 -15.60
CA ALA A 128 18.34 24.74 -15.28
C ALA A 128 18.71 25.00 -13.82
N ARG A 129 19.36 26.14 -13.56
CA ARG A 129 19.84 26.52 -12.23
C ARG A 129 19.16 27.81 -11.78
N PHE A 130 18.35 27.70 -10.74
CA PHE A 130 17.68 28.81 -10.09
C PHE A 130 18.41 29.14 -8.80
N SER A 131 19.08 30.29 -8.78
CA SER A 131 19.85 30.76 -7.61
C SER A 131 18.95 31.51 -6.64
N GLY A 132 18.02 32.33 -7.16
CA GLY A 132 16.95 32.98 -6.40
C GLY A 132 15.67 32.15 -6.31
N GLU A 133 14.55 32.81 -6.03
CA GLU A 133 13.24 32.16 -5.99
C GLU A 133 12.74 31.82 -7.40
N ALA A 134 12.09 30.67 -7.55
CA ALA A 134 11.50 30.22 -8.80
C ALA A 134 9.99 30.08 -8.65
N TRP A 135 9.23 30.98 -9.29
CA TRP A 135 7.78 31.03 -9.15
C TRP A 135 7.08 30.53 -10.40
N PHE A 136 6.49 29.34 -10.31
CA PHE A 136 5.64 28.72 -11.32
C PHE A 136 4.17 28.66 -10.86
N ASP A 137 3.78 29.48 -9.88
CA ASP A 137 2.40 29.54 -9.41
C ASP A 137 1.44 29.79 -10.57
N TRP A 138 0.39 28.99 -10.69
CA TRP A 138 -0.59 29.07 -11.77
C TRP A 138 -0.05 28.86 -13.19
N ALA A 139 1.19 28.42 -13.35
CA ALA A 139 1.73 28.09 -14.66
C ALA A 139 0.96 26.91 -15.27
N GLN A 140 0.77 26.95 -16.59
CA GLN A 140 0.03 25.93 -17.33
C GLN A 140 0.93 25.30 -18.38
N PHE A 141 1.03 23.98 -18.36
CA PHE A 141 1.79 23.19 -19.32
C PHE A 141 0.84 22.28 -20.09
N SER A 142 0.60 22.59 -21.36
CA SER A 142 -0.39 21.91 -22.18
C SER A 142 0.04 20.50 -22.61
N ARG A 143 1.36 20.24 -22.67
CA ARG A 143 1.92 18.95 -23.11
C ARG A 143 2.95 18.40 -22.13
N ILE A 144 4.23 18.75 -22.26
CA ILE A 144 5.29 18.26 -21.38
C ILE A 144 5.96 19.39 -20.60
N ALA A 145 6.36 19.09 -19.36
CA ALA A 145 7.17 19.99 -18.54
C ALA A 145 8.35 19.21 -17.96
N TRP A 146 9.57 19.53 -18.38
CA TRP A 146 10.79 18.83 -17.99
C TRP A 146 11.69 19.73 -17.16
N PHE A 147 11.93 19.32 -15.93
CA PHE A 147 12.83 19.92 -14.95
C PHE A 147 13.87 18.88 -14.49
N ASP A 148 14.14 17.84 -15.29
CA ASP A 148 15.10 16.80 -14.96
C ASP A 148 16.46 17.44 -14.63
N ARG A 149 17.02 17.09 -13.47
CA ARG A 149 18.29 17.61 -12.93
C ARG A 149 18.34 19.14 -12.75
N ALA A 150 17.20 19.82 -12.76
CA ALA A 150 17.14 21.23 -12.39
C ALA A 150 17.52 21.42 -10.91
N ARG A 151 18.19 22.53 -10.61
CA ARG A 151 18.61 22.88 -9.25
C ARG A 151 17.90 24.15 -8.79
N PHE A 152 17.14 24.02 -7.71
CA PHE A 152 16.45 25.12 -7.04
C PHE A 152 17.15 25.42 -5.72
N SER A 153 17.93 26.51 -5.70
CA SER A 153 18.67 26.93 -4.51
C SER A 153 17.80 27.76 -3.57
N GLY A 154 16.93 28.60 -4.13
CA GLY A 154 15.85 29.28 -3.41
C GLY A 154 14.55 28.48 -3.36
N ASP A 155 13.48 29.12 -2.87
CA ASP A 155 12.15 28.51 -2.80
C ASP A 155 11.57 28.29 -4.21
N ALA A 156 11.04 27.09 -4.46
CA ALA A 156 10.49 26.69 -5.76
C ALA A 156 8.99 26.45 -5.64
N ARG A 157 8.19 27.39 -6.13
CA ARG A 157 6.74 27.41 -5.94
C ARG A 157 6.01 26.97 -7.19
N PHE A 158 5.10 26.02 -7.02
CA PHE A 158 4.23 25.49 -8.07
C PHE A 158 2.75 25.60 -7.68
N GLY A 159 2.40 26.55 -6.81
CA GLY A 159 1.04 26.69 -6.28
C GLY A 159 0.02 26.94 -7.38
N GLY A 160 -0.91 26.01 -7.57
CA GLY A 160 -1.93 26.11 -8.62
C GLY A 160 -1.45 25.78 -10.02
N ALA A 161 -0.23 25.28 -10.20
CA ALA A 161 0.28 24.87 -11.50
C ALA A 161 -0.51 23.67 -12.05
N ARG A 162 -0.70 23.65 -13.38
CA ARG A 162 -1.45 22.61 -14.10
C ARG A 162 -0.60 22.00 -15.21
N PHE A 163 -0.62 20.67 -15.27
CA PHE A 163 0.10 19.89 -16.27
C PHE A 163 -0.88 18.94 -16.97
N SER A 164 -1.21 19.21 -18.23
CA SER A 164 -2.10 18.33 -19.00
C SER A 164 -1.38 17.06 -19.49
N GLY A 165 -0.04 17.06 -19.50
CA GLY A 165 0.75 15.85 -19.69
C GLY A 165 1.85 15.67 -18.62
N PRO A 166 2.86 14.83 -18.88
CA PRO A 166 3.86 14.46 -17.88
C PRO A 166 4.70 15.65 -17.39
N ALA A 167 4.85 15.75 -16.07
CA ALA A 167 5.72 16.70 -15.39
C ALA A 167 6.90 15.94 -14.77
N ARG A 168 8.11 16.14 -15.33
CA ARG A 168 9.32 15.44 -14.90
C ARG A 168 10.21 16.35 -14.07
N PHE A 169 10.65 15.85 -12.93
CA PHE A 169 11.58 16.46 -12.00
C PHE A 169 12.68 15.44 -11.64
N GLY A 170 13.00 14.55 -12.58
CA GLY A 170 13.91 13.43 -12.36
C GLY A 170 15.31 13.92 -11.98
N GLY A 171 15.80 13.57 -10.80
CA GLY A 171 17.10 14.04 -10.31
C GLY A 171 17.15 15.53 -9.95
N ALA A 172 16.01 16.22 -9.89
CA ALA A 172 15.96 17.64 -9.50
C ALA A 172 16.37 17.82 -8.03
N GLN A 173 16.98 18.95 -7.70
CA GLN A 173 17.46 19.26 -6.35
C GLN A 173 16.69 20.46 -5.80
N PHE A 174 16.07 20.28 -4.64
CA PHE A 174 15.32 21.30 -3.92
C PHE A 174 16.01 21.57 -2.57
N LEU A 175 16.77 22.64 -2.51
CA LEU A 175 17.60 22.95 -1.33
C LEU A 175 16.78 23.63 -0.23
N ALA A 176 15.83 24.50 -0.60
CA ALA A 176 15.08 25.34 0.33
C ALA A 176 13.55 25.30 0.13
N ALA A 177 13.04 24.35 -0.67
CA ALA A 177 11.61 24.28 -0.97
C ALA A 177 10.81 23.87 0.28
N SER A 178 10.11 24.83 0.87
CA SER A 178 9.26 24.58 2.04
C SER A 178 7.90 24.00 1.64
N TRP A 179 7.43 24.36 0.45
CA TRP A 179 6.12 23.97 -0.05
C TRP A 179 6.12 23.79 -1.56
N TRP A 180 5.60 22.65 -2.02
CA TRP A 180 5.50 22.31 -3.43
C TRP A 180 4.05 21.95 -3.78
N GLY A 181 3.37 22.85 -4.48
CA GLY A 181 1.96 22.70 -4.88
C GLY A 181 0.99 23.63 -4.13
N PRO A 182 -0.33 23.39 -4.22
CA PRO A 182 -0.97 22.25 -4.86
C PRO A 182 -0.81 22.26 -6.39
N VAL A 183 -0.53 21.09 -6.98
CA VAL A 183 -0.47 20.91 -8.43
C VAL A 183 -1.54 19.92 -8.91
N VAL A 184 -2.03 20.13 -10.14
CA VAL A 184 -2.85 19.14 -10.85
C VAL A 184 -2.09 18.66 -12.09
N CYS A 185 -1.91 17.34 -12.22
CA CYS A 185 -1.28 16.72 -13.38
C CYS A 185 -2.12 15.58 -13.94
N GLU A 186 -2.67 15.72 -15.14
CA GLU A 186 -3.52 14.71 -15.78
C GLU A 186 -2.78 13.40 -16.12
N ALA A 187 -1.46 13.42 -16.07
CA ALA A 187 -0.58 12.29 -16.34
C ALA A 187 0.28 11.91 -15.11
N THR A 188 1.60 12.03 -15.23
CA THR A 188 2.57 11.60 -14.21
C THR A 188 3.37 12.79 -13.70
N VAL A 189 3.47 12.91 -12.38
CA VAL A 189 4.49 13.70 -11.70
C VAL A 189 5.64 12.78 -11.36
N ASP A 190 6.78 12.96 -12.00
CA ASP A 190 7.97 12.12 -11.82
C ASP A 190 9.04 12.86 -11.01
N LEU A 191 9.15 12.52 -9.73
CA LEU A 191 10.16 13.00 -8.78
C LEU A 191 11.30 11.99 -8.60
N SER A 192 11.45 11.03 -9.51
CA SER A 192 12.41 9.94 -9.35
C SER A 192 13.84 10.45 -9.28
N GLY A 193 14.60 10.04 -8.26
CA GLY A 193 15.96 10.52 -8.02
C GLY A 193 16.05 11.97 -7.52
N ALA A 194 14.93 12.68 -7.35
CA ALA A 194 14.95 14.04 -6.82
C ALA A 194 15.47 14.06 -5.37
N VAL A 195 16.03 15.19 -4.95
CA VAL A 195 16.56 15.38 -3.60
C VAL A 195 15.87 16.57 -2.96
N PHE A 196 15.33 16.35 -1.76
CA PHE A 196 14.79 17.41 -0.90
C PHE A 196 15.67 17.53 0.35
N GLU A 197 16.37 18.66 0.47
CA GLU A 197 17.33 18.92 1.57
C GLU A 197 16.65 19.55 2.79
N ALA A 198 15.61 20.36 2.56
CA ALA A 198 14.84 21.03 3.61
C ALA A 198 13.48 20.32 3.87
N PRO A 199 12.85 20.56 5.04
CA PRO A 199 11.51 20.07 5.31
C PRO A 199 10.51 20.59 4.27
N VAL A 200 9.70 19.70 3.71
CA VAL A 200 8.83 20.04 2.58
C VAL A 200 7.42 19.44 2.71
N THR A 201 6.42 20.22 2.32
CA THR A 201 5.06 19.71 2.07
C THR A 201 4.78 19.70 0.58
N LEU A 202 4.43 18.52 0.05
CA LEU A 202 4.01 18.33 -1.33
C LEU A 202 2.50 18.15 -1.38
N GLU A 203 1.83 18.85 -2.28
CA GLU A 203 0.39 18.71 -2.54
C GLU A 203 0.15 18.39 -4.01
N ILE A 204 -0.31 17.17 -4.29
CA ILE A 204 -0.33 16.63 -5.65
C ILE A 204 -1.65 15.94 -5.94
N ALA A 205 -2.35 16.39 -6.97
CA ALA A 205 -3.43 15.64 -7.61
C ALA A 205 -2.95 15.16 -8.98
N ALA A 206 -2.72 13.86 -9.14
CA ALA A 206 -2.20 13.30 -10.39
C ALA A 206 -2.66 11.87 -10.61
N ARG A 207 -2.54 11.34 -11.84
CA ARG A 207 -2.80 9.91 -12.10
C ARG A 207 -1.67 9.04 -11.53
N TRP A 208 -0.43 9.48 -11.68
CA TRP A 208 0.76 8.83 -11.13
C TRP A 208 1.68 9.84 -10.44
N VAL A 209 2.23 9.43 -9.30
CA VAL A 209 3.33 10.13 -8.61
C VAL A 209 4.46 9.12 -8.44
N ARG A 210 5.58 9.35 -9.12
CA ARG A 210 6.76 8.50 -9.01
C ARG A 210 7.80 9.18 -8.14
N CYS A 211 8.13 8.56 -7.03
CA CYS A 211 9.17 8.97 -6.10
C CYS A 211 10.26 7.89 -6.03
N THR A 212 10.57 7.25 -7.17
CA THR A 212 11.52 6.14 -7.18
C THR A 212 12.93 6.66 -6.97
N ARG A 213 13.69 6.08 -6.04
CA ARG A 213 15.03 6.58 -5.68
C ARG A 213 15.08 8.05 -5.24
N THR A 214 13.94 8.65 -4.88
CA THR A 214 13.90 10.01 -4.32
C THR A 214 14.59 10.00 -2.95
N ARG A 215 15.37 11.04 -2.67
CA ARG A 215 16.09 11.21 -1.41
C ARG A 215 15.45 12.31 -0.58
N TRP A 216 14.94 11.93 0.58
CA TRP A 216 14.35 12.83 1.57
C TRP A 216 15.35 13.01 2.70
N GLN A 217 16.14 14.09 2.66
CA GLN A 217 17.15 14.37 3.68
C GLN A 217 16.55 15.03 4.93
N SER A 218 15.30 15.49 4.83
CA SER A 218 14.56 16.11 5.91
C SER A 218 13.09 15.68 5.87
N THR A 219 12.35 16.04 6.92
CA THR A 219 10.97 15.62 7.11
C THR A 219 10.10 16.06 5.93
N ALA A 220 9.34 15.12 5.37
CA ALA A 220 8.50 15.38 4.21
C ALA A 220 7.06 14.92 4.45
N THR A 221 6.11 15.75 4.03
CA THR A 221 4.68 15.39 4.00
C THR A 221 4.19 15.44 2.56
N VAL A 222 3.84 14.29 2.01
CA VAL A 222 3.32 14.13 0.64
C VAL A 222 1.82 13.90 0.72
N ARG A 223 1.06 14.96 0.51
CA ARG A 223 -0.40 14.92 0.42
C ARG A 223 -0.80 14.68 -1.03
N VAL A 224 -1.47 13.57 -1.27
CA VAL A 224 -1.78 13.09 -2.61
C VAL A 224 -3.26 12.89 -2.80
N ARG A 225 -3.73 13.07 -4.03
CA ARG A 225 -5.12 12.87 -4.44
C ARG A 225 -5.18 12.14 -5.77
N ARG A 226 -6.12 11.18 -5.85
CA ARG A 226 -6.45 10.42 -7.08
C ARG A 226 -5.25 9.73 -7.76
N ALA A 227 -4.18 9.46 -6.99
CA ALA A 227 -2.89 9.07 -7.52
C ALA A 227 -2.50 7.63 -7.17
N SER A 228 -1.79 6.98 -8.09
CA SER A 228 -0.93 5.84 -7.77
C SER A 228 0.48 6.32 -7.46
N VAL A 229 0.98 6.03 -6.26
CA VAL A 229 2.25 6.51 -5.72
C VAL A 229 3.26 5.37 -5.70
N ASP A 230 4.41 5.56 -6.34
CA ASP A 230 5.52 4.62 -6.33
C ASP A 230 6.69 5.19 -5.52
N LEU A 231 7.03 4.56 -4.40
CA LEU A 231 8.14 4.95 -3.51
C LEU A 231 9.37 4.03 -3.69
N GLY A 232 9.39 3.19 -4.73
CA GLY A 232 10.42 2.17 -4.91
C GLY A 232 11.85 2.72 -4.79
N HIS A 233 12.61 2.15 -3.87
CA HIS A 233 14.00 2.49 -3.56
C HIS A 233 14.22 3.92 -3.09
N ALA A 234 13.17 4.62 -2.62
CA ALA A 234 13.33 5.92 -1.98
C ALA A 234 14.19 5.82 -0.72
N VAL A 235 15.03 6.82 -0.50
CA VAL A 235 15.94 6.93 0.65
C VAL A 235 15.35 7.94 1.63
N LEU A 236 15.02 7.48 2.83
CA LEU A 236 14.43 8.30 3.89
C LEU A 236 15.49 8.51 4.99
N GLU A 237 16.04 9.72 5.09
CA GLU A 237 16.93 10.09 6.21
C GLU A 237 16.16 10.72 7.37
N ALA A 238 14.90 11.06 7.12
CA ALA A 238 13.96 11.65 8.07
C ALA A 238 12.54 11.12 7.80
N PRO A 239 11.58 11.34 8.73
CA PRO A 239 10.20 10.88 8.56
C PRO A 239 9.54 11.38 7.27
N LEU A 240 8.95 10.45 6.53
CA LEU A 240 8.12 10.71 5.35
C LEU A 240 6.69 10.25 5.63
N ALA A 241 5.74 11.19 5.57
CA ALA A 241 4.31 10.90 5.64
C ALA A 241 3.68 10.99 4.24
N VAL A 242 3.06 9.91 3.78
CA VAL A 242 2.24 9.90 2.54
C VAL A 242 0.78 9.78 2.92
N ILE A 243 0.02 10.83 2.61
CA ILE A 243 -1.34 11.03 3.10
C ILE A 243 -2.30 11.13 1.92
N ALA A 244 -3.30 10.25 1.87
CA ALA A 244 -4.41 10.41 0.95
C ALA A 244 -5.31 11.56 1.41
N HIS A 245 -5.33 12.67 0.67
CA HIS A 245 -6.10 13.84 1.06
C HIS A 245 -7.55 13.74 0.56
N PRO A 246 -8.60 13.87 1.41
CA PRO A 246 -9.98 13.55 1.01
C PRO A 246 -10.67 14.63 0.17
N THR A 247 -10.35 15.92 0.36
CA THR A 247 -10.96 17.05 -0.36
C THR A 247 -9.96 17.73 -1.32
N PRO A 248 -10.42 18.38 -2.40
CA PRO A 248 -9.54 19.19 -3.25
C PRO A 248 -8.73 20.18 -2.42
N PHE A 249 -7.47 20.40 -2.81
CA PHE A 249 -6.63 21.36 -2.13
C PHE A 249 -7.20 22.76 -2.30
N THR A 250 -7.38 23.48 -1.19
CA THR A 250 -7.80 24.87 -1.17
C THR A 250 -6.73 25.72 -0.52
N ARG A 251 -6.41 26.84 -1.16
CA ARG A 251 -5.60 27.90 -0.54
C ARG A 251 -6.28 29.25 -0.78
N PRO A 252 -6.11 30.22 0.14
CA PRO A 252 -6.71 31.55 0.00
C PRO A 252 -6.45 32.20 -1.36
N ASN A 253 -5.25 32.00 -1.91
CA ASN A 253 -4.82 32.58 -3.18
C ASN A 253 -4.90 31.63 -4.38
N VAL A 254 -5.30 30.36 -4.19
CA VAL A 254 -5.37 29.33 -5.26
C VAL A 254 -6.81 28.89 -5.57
N GLY A 255 -7.77 29.15 -4.67
CA GLY A 255 -9.13 28.62 -4.83
C GLY A 255 -9.13 27.09 -4.92
N ILE A 256 -10.19 26.51 -5.49
CA ILE A 256 -10.26 25.07 -5.77
C ILE A 256 -9.67 24.81 -7.15
N LEU A 257 -8.65 23.95 -7.22
CA LEU A 257 -8.12 23.49 -8.50
C LEU A 257 -9.07 22.48 -9.14
N ASP A 258 -9.26 22.62 -10.45
CA ASP A 258 -10.07 21.71 -11.23
C ASP A 258 -9.33 20.37 -11.40
N GLU A 259 -9.91 19.32 -10.83
CA GLU A 259 -9.40 17.94 -10.89
C GLU A 259 -10.23 17.07 -11.87
N SER A 260 -11.13 17.66 -12.66
CA SER A 260 -12.08 16.91 -13.52
C SER A 260 -11.40 16.04 -14.58
N GLY A 261 -10.24 16.45 -15.08
CA GLY A 261 -9.42 15.69 -16.03
C GLY A 261 -8.78 14.41 -15.46
N LEU A 262 -8.78 14.23 -14.13
CA LEU A 262 -8.19 13.05 -13.50
C LEU A 262 -9.17 11.85 -13.50
N PRO A 263 -8.74 10.67 -13.98
CA PRO A 263 -9.59 9.48 -13.97
C PRO A 263 -9.70 8.84 -12.57
N GLY A 264 -10.78 8.09 -12.34
CA GLY A 264 -10.90 7.16 -11.18
C GLY A 264 -11.68 7.66 -9.97
N SER A 265 -11.85 6.78 -8.99
CA SER A 265 -12.71 6.93 -7.79
C SER A 265 -12.18 7.91 -6.72
N GLY A 266 -11.04 8.53 -6.97
CA GLY A 266 -10.38 9.45 -6.04
C GLY A 266 -9.49 8.78 -4.98
N ALA A 267 -9.44 7.46 -4.92
CA ALA A 267 -8.57 6.72 -4.00
C ALA A 267 -7.08 6.92 -4.35
N VAL A 268 -6.24 7.03 -3.32
CA VAL A 268 -4.79 7.03 -3.45
C VAL A 268 -4.29 5.62 -3.20
N ARG A 269 -3.46 5.11 -4.12
CA ARG A 269 -2.83 3.80 -3.99
C ARG A 269 -1.34 3.95 -3.84
N VAL A 270 -0.72 3.21 -2.94
CA VAL A 270 0.74 3.04 -2.93
C VAL A 270 1.05 1.72 -3.62
N VAL A 271 1.83 1.76 -4.69
CA VAL A 271 2.09 0.59 -5.54
C VAL A 271 3.40 -0.13 -5.20
N SER A 272 4.35 0.56 -4.58
CA SER A 272 5.62 -0.04 -4.20
C SER A 272 6.29 0.75 -3.09
N VAL A 273 6.85 0.01 -2.14
CA VAL A 273 7.81 0.48 -1.12
C VAL A 273 9.07 -0.39 -1.12
N GLN A 274 9.32 -1.12 -2.21
CA GLN A 274 10.49 -2.01 -2.33
C GLN A 274 11.78 -1.24 -2.10
N GLY A 275 12.71 -1.77 -1.31
CA GLY A 275 14.01 -1.13 -1.05
C GLY A 275 13.96 0.14 -0.19
N VAL A 276 12.79 0.54 0.32
CA VAL A 276 12.65 1.66 1.26
C VAL A 276 12.93 1.18 2.68
N ASP A 277 13.59 2.01 3.49
CA ASP A 277 13.59 1.83 4.95
C ASP A 277 12.26 2.32 5.52
N ALA A 278 11.41 1.39 5.90
CA ALA A 278 10.06 1.69 6.36
C ALA A 278 10.01 2.23 7.80
N ALA A 279 11.13 2.30 8.53
CA ALA A 279 11.18 2.85 9.89
C ALA A 279 10.74 4.32 9.95
N HIS A 280 10.97 5.06 8.87
CA HIS A 280 10.61 6.47 8.75
C HIS A 280 9.35 6.71 7.91
N LEU A 281 8.67 5.64 7.46
CA LEU A 281 7.53 5.75 6.57
C LEU A 281 6.19 5.68 7.32
N VAL A 282 5.35 6.68 7.09
CA VAL A 282 3.97 6.73 7.56
C VAL A 282 3.04 6.78 6.35
N LEU A 283 2.08 5.86 6.28
CA LEU A 283 1.05 5.83 5.23
C LEU A 283 -0.32 6.02 5.87
N THR A 284 -1.06 7.05 5.42
CA THR A 284 -2.35 7.43 6.02
C THR A 284 -3.45 7.43 4.97
N ASP A 285 -4.54 6.70 5.25
CA ASP A 285 -5.73 6.60 4.38
C ASP A 285 -5.44 6.09 2.94
N THR A 286 -4.42 5.23 2.79
CA THR A 286 -3.96 4.74 1.47
C THR A 286 -4.44 3.32 1.15
N ASP A 287 -4.60 3.01 -0.13
CA ASP A 287 -4.83 1.63 -0.59
C ASP A 287 -3.51 0.94 -0.97
N LEU A 288 -3.18 -0.11 -0.23
CA LEU A 288 -1.98 -0.94 -0.39
C LEU A 288 -2.28 -2.28 -1.08
N SER A 289 -3.45 -2.42 -1.72
CA SER A 289 -3.86 -3.69 -2.35
C SER A 289 -2.91 -4.19 -3.44
N ASP A 290 -2.22 -3.28 -4.11
CA ASP A 290 -1.23 -3.57 -5.15
C ASP A 290 0.19 -3.21 -4.71
N CYS A 291 0.42 -2.95 -3.42
CA CYS A 291 1.71 -2.50 -2.89
C CYS A 291 2.71 -3.65 -2.80
N LEU A 292 3.86 -3.47 -3.44
CA LEU A 292 5.02 -4.35 -3.30
C LEU A 292 5.86 -3.96 -2.06
N PHE A 293 6.06 -4.91 -1.16
CA PHE A 293 6.85 -4.79 0.07
C PHE A 293 8.18 -5.55 0.01
N SER A 294 8.34 -6.45 -0.96
CA SER A 294 9.56 -7.24 -1.17
C SER A 294 10.83 -6.36 -1.21
N GLY A 295 11.81 -6.70 -0.38
CA GLY A 295 13.08 -5.97 -0.29
C GLY A 295 13.02 -4.65 0.50
N ALA A 296 11.89 -4.26 1.07
CA ALA A 296 11.83 -3.15 2.02
C ALA A 296 12.51 -3.54 3.35
N PHE A 297 13.15 -2.57 4.00
CA PHE A 297 13.81 -2.73 5.29
C PHE A 297 12.90 -2.26 6.42
N HIS A 298 13.07 -2.81 7.63
CA HIS A 298 12.31 -2.47 8.83
C HIS A 298 10.78 -2.38 8.60
N LEU A 299 10.21 -3.32 7.84
CA LEU A 299 8.75 -3.35 7.61
C LEU A 299 7.96 -3.51 8.91
N ASP A 300 8.59 -4.00 9.97
CA ASP A 300 8.03 -4.06 11.31
C ASP A 300 7.84 -2.69 11.97
N GLN A 301 8.44 -1.64 11.43
CA GLN A 301 8.31 -0.25 11.93
C GLN A 301 7.43 0.62 11.03
N LEU A 302 6.91 0.08 9.92
CA LEU A 302 5.98 0.78 9.02
C LEU A 302 4.72 1.22 9.79
N ARG A 303 4.41 2.51 9.75
CA ARG A 303 3.19 3.03 10.38
C ARG A 303 2.06 3.16 9.37
N LEU A 304 0.98 2.45 9.63
CA LEU A 304 -0.25 2.53 8.84
C LEU A 304 -1.34 3.20 9.68
N GLU A 305 -1.78 4.37 9.25
CA GLU A 305 -2.78 5.17 9.94
C GLU A 305 -4.06 5.31 9.12
N GLY A 306 -5.16 5.67 9.80
CA GLY A 306 -6.46 5.85 9.16
C GLY A 306 -7.00 4.59 8.47
N ARG A 307 -7.71 4.78 7.37
CA ARG A 307 -8.36 3.72 6.57
C ARG A 307 -7.40 3.17 5.53
N THR A 308 -6.34 2.52 5.99
CA THR A 308 -5.41 1.83 5.08
C THR A 308 -5.92 0.44 4.70
N THR A 309 -6.03 0.15 3.40
CA THR A 309 -6.58 -1.11 2.88
C THR A 309 -5.50 -2.00 2.26
N LEU A 310 -5.72 -3.32 2.30
CA LEU A 310 -4.89 -4.33 1.64
C LEU A 310 -5.78 -5.22 0.79
N ALA A 311 -5.17 -5.95 -0.14
CA ALA A 311 -5.89 -6.91 -0.95
C ALA A 311 -6.54 -7.98 -0.06
N SER A 312 -7.63 -8.57 -0.54
CA SER A 312 -8.29 -9.67 0.14
C SER A 312 -8.24 -10.93 -0.71
N THR A 313 -8.36 -12.09 -0.05
CA THR A 313 -8.49 -13.37 -0.74
C THR A 313 -9.71 -13.40 -1.66
N PRO A 314 -9.65 -14.14 -2.79
CA PRO A 314 -10.79 -14.30 -3.67
C PRO A 314 -12.06 -14.77 -2.97
N THR A 315 -13.19 -14.24 -3.41
CA THR A 315 -14.52 -14.51 -2.85
C THR A 315 -15.25 -15.60 -3.62
N GLY A 316 -16.11 -16.32 -2.89
CA GLY A 316 -16.99 -17.34 -3.45
C GLY A 316 -16.40 -18.75 -3.39
N TRP A 317 -17.05 -19.65 -4.12
CA TRP A 317 -16.59 -21.02 -4.30
C TRP A 317 -15.70 -21.10 -5.54
N HIS A 318 -14.54 -21.72 -5.37
CA HIS A 318 -13.58 -21.99 -6.43
C HIS A 318 -13.44 -23.50 -6.62
N ARG A 319 -12.97 -23.91 -7.79
CA ARG A 319 -12.75 -25.31 -8.10
C ARG A 319 -11.25 -25.55 -8.19
N LYS A 320 -10.71 -26.45 -7.36
CA LYS A 320 -9.32 -26.93 -7.47
C LYS A 320 -9.37 -28.39 -7.92
N GLY A 321 -9.26 -28.62 -9.22
CA GLY A 321 -9.53 -29.93 -9.82
C GLY A 321 -11.01 -30.31 -9.69
N ILE A 322 -11.32 -31.33 -8.89
CA ILE A 322 -12.71 -31.80 -8.66
C ILE A 322 -13.29 -31.22 -7.36
N SER A 323 -12.45 -30.75 -6.43
CA SER A 323 -12.89 -30.33 -5.10
C SER A 323 -13.33 -28.86 -5.06
N PRO A 324 -14.51 -28.55 -4.47
CA PRO A 324 -14.90 -27.18 -4.19
C PRO A 324 -14.08 -26.63 -3.02
N VAL A 325 -13.46 -25.47 -3.21
CA VAL A 325 -12.63 -24.78 -2.22
C VAL A 325 -13.21 -23.39 -1.98
N ARG A 326 -13.44 -23.06 -0.72
CA ARG A 326 -13.78 -21.70 -0.29
C ARG A 326 -12.63 -21.10 0.49
N TRP A 327 -12.10 -19.98 0.02
CA TRP A 327 -11.01 -19.30 0.70
C TRP A 327 -11.49 -18.63 1.98
N THR A 328 -10.62 -18.65 2.97
CA THR A 328 -10.74 -17.85 4.18
C THR A 328 -10.66 -16.38 3.79
N ARG A 329 -11.71 -15.59 4.04
CA ARG A 329 -11.62 -14.13 3.93
C ARG A 329 -10.55 -13.62 4.89
N ARG A 330 -9.49 -13.03 4.36
CA ARG A 330 -8.41 -12.34 5.09
C ARG A 330 -7.77 -11.28 4.20
N ARG A 331 -7.02 -10.38 4.82
CA ARG A 331 -6.06 -9.50 4.12
C ARG A 331 -4.86 -10.31 3.61
N THR A 332 -4.33 -9.90 2.46
CA THR A 332 -3.21 -10.55 1.78
C THR A 332 -2.27 -9.51 1.18
N LEU A 333 -0.98 -9.84 1.14
CA LEU A 333 0.04 -9.06 0.44
C LEU A 333 -0.10 -9.19 -1.08
N ALA A 334 0.36 -8.20 -1.83
CA ALA A 334 0.38 -8.24 -3.30
C ALA A 334 1.25 -9.40 -3.80
N GLU A 335 2.38 -9.68 -3.14
CA GLU A 335 3.26 -10.79 -3.47
C GLU A 335 2.56 -12.15 -3.37
N GLU A 336 1.72 -12.37 -2.34
CA GLU A 336 0.91 -13.59 -2.27
C GLU A 336 -0.06 -13.68 -3.45
N GLN A 337 -0.71 -12.57 -3.81
CA GLN A 337 -1.63 -12.54 -4.94
C GLN A 337 -0.92 -12.97 -6.23
N HIS A 338 0.27 -12.42 -6.48
CA HIS A 338 1.09 -12.72 -7.64
C HIS A 338 1.50 -14.20 -7.67
N TRP A 339 2.02 -14.72 -6.56
CA TRP A 339 2.41 -16.12 -6.42
C TRP A 339 1.22 -17.08 -6.63
N ARG A 340 0.05 -16.76 -6.08
CA ARG A 340 -1.17 -17.58 -6.21
C ARG A 340 -1.71 -17.57 -7.63
N ALA A 341 -1.70 -16.41 -8.30
CA ALA A 341 -2.13 -16.29 -9.69
C ALA A 341 -1.23 -17.14 -10.61
N GLN A 342 0.10 -17.05 -10.42
CA GLN A 342 1.10 -17.85 -11.12
C GLN A 342 0.90 -19.36 -10.88
N THR A 343 0.77 -19.77 -9.61
CA THR A 343 0.59 -21.19 -9.23
C THR A 343 -0.72 -21.76 -9.77
N ALA A 344 -1.74 -20.93 -9.93
CA ALA A 344 -3.02 -21.33 -10.49
C ALA A 344 -3.05 -21.32 -12.03
N GLY A 345 -1.97 -20.90 -12.70
CA GLY A 345 -1.92 -20.77 -14.16
C GLY A 345 -2.95 -19.79 -14.71
N GLN A 346 -3.24 -18.70 -13.98
CA GLN A 346 -4.22 -17.71 -14.43
C GLN A 346 -3.70 -16.96 -15.66
N PRO A 347 -4.59 -16.53 -16.58
CA PRO A 347 -4.17 -15.66 -17.67
C PRO A 347 -3.68 -14.32 -17.11
N ALA A 348 -2.72 -13.69 -17.80
CA ALA A 348 -2.26 -12.35 -17.45
C ALA A 348 -3.43 -11.36 -17.49
N THR A 349 -3.55 -10.51 -16.47
CA THR A 349 -4.58 -9.46 -16.43
C THR A 349 -4.06 -8.23 -17.18
N PRO A 350 -4.84 -7.63 -18.10
CA PRO A 350 -4.43 -6.40 -18.78
C PRO A 350 -4.12 -5.27 -17.77
N VAL A 351 -3.09 -4.47 -18.09
CA VAL A 351 -2.70 -3.31 -17.26
C VAL A 351 -3.88 -2.35 -17.13
N GLY A 352 -4.25 -2.00 -15.90
CA GLY A 352 -5.36 -1.09 -15.61
C GLY A 352 -6.74 -1.74 -15.60
N ALA A 353 -6.86 -3.06 -15.79
CA ALA A 353 -8.13 -3.75 -15.59
C ALA A 353 -8.58 -3.63 -14.12
N PRO A 354 -9.90 -3.45 -13.87
CA PRO A 354 -10.41 -3.43 -12.51
C PRO A 354 -10.19 -4.78 -11.82
N PRO A 355 -9.95 -4.79 -10.50
CA PRO A 355 -9.69 -6.03 -9.79
C PRO A 355 -10.92 -6.93 -9.78
N GLU A 356 -10.75 -8.17 -10.24
CA GLU A 356 -11.81 -9.19 -10.20
C GLU A 356 -11.92 -9.82 -8.81
N PRO A 357 -13.08 -9.74 -8.11
CA PRO A 357 -13.22 -10.24 -6.73
C PRO A 357 -13.06 -11.76 -6.56
N ARG A 358 -13.04 -12.52 -7.66
CA ARG A 358 -13.00 -13.99 -7.67
C ARG A 358 -11.66 -14.54 -8.19
N ARG A 359 -10.72 -13.68 -8.55
CA ARG A 359 -9.40 -14.10 -9.07
C ARG A 359 -8.29 -13.57 -8.18
N TRP A 360 -7.14 -14.22 -8.29
CA TRP A 360 -5.92 -13.72 -7.67
C TRP A 360 -5.33 -12.66 -8.61
N ARG A 361 -4.76 -11.59 -8.07
CA ARG A 361 -4.17 -10.54 -8.90
C ARG A 361 -2.86 -11.01 -9.52
N THR A 362 -2.65 -10.76 -10.81
CA THR A 362 -1.41 -11.10 -11.52
C THR A 362 -0.37 -10.02 -11.33
N GLY A 363 0.89 -10.40 -11.06
CA GLY A 363 1.98 -9.46 -10.87
C GLY A 363 2.61 -8.94 -12.16
N PRO A 364 3.50 -7.94 -12.06
CA PRO A 364 4.14 -7.28 -13.22
C PRO A 364 5.03 -8.23 -14.04
N HIS A 365 5.52 -9.30 -13.44
CA HIS A 365 6.39 -10.29 -14.10
C HIS A 365 5.65 -11.55 -14.54
N HIS A 366 4.32 -11.61 -14.41
CA HIS A 366 3.55 -12.76 -14.86
C HIS A 366 3.64 -12.92 -16.39
N PRO A 367 3.87 -14.14 -16.95
CA PRO A 367 3.83 -15.45 -16.29
C PRO A 367 5.20 -16.00 -15.89
N HIS A 368 6.24 -15.18 -15.69
CA HIS A 368 7.60 -15.66 -15.41
C HIS A 368 7.74 -16.11 -13.94
N PRO A 369 7.84 -17.43 -13.65
CA PRO A 369 7.88 -17.93 -12.28
C PRO A 369 9.17 -17.49 -11.56
N ALA A 370 10.31 -17.45 -12.25
CA ALA A 370 11.61 -17.09 -11.67
C ALA A 370 11.72 -15.64 -11.18
N ARG A 371 10.73 -14.78 -11.48
CA ARG A 371 10.66 -13.38 -11.04
C ARG A 371 9.46 -13.11 -10.13
N THR A 372 8.72 -14.16 -9.77
CA THR A 372 7.60 -14.07 -8.83
C THR A 372 8.11 -14.54 -7.47
N PRO A 373 7.90 -13.79 -6.38
CA PRO A 373 8.36 -14.20 -5.04
C PRO A 373 7.83 -15.58 -4.66
N ASP A 374 8.70 -16.40 -4.08
CA ASP A 374 8.32 -17.72 -3.57
C ASP A 374 7.80 -17.63 -2.13
N PRO A 375 7.13 -18.68 -1.60
CA PRO A 375 6.57 -18.63 -0.25
C PRO A 375 7.57 -18.35 0.87
N ASP A 376 8.84 -18.74 0.69
CA ASP A 376 9.94 -18.45 1.60
C ASP A 376 10.32 -16.97 1.61
N ASP A 377 10.19 -16.26 0.50
CA ASP A 377 10.34 -14.79 0.43
C ASP A 377 9.16 -14.05 1.08
N ILE A 378 7.94 -14.58 0.94
CA ILE A 378 6.71 -13.93 1.39
C ILE A 378 6.48 -14.11 2.90
N ALA A 379 6.90 -15.24 3.49
CA ALA A 379 6.69 -15.51 4.92
C ALA A 379 7.35 -14.47 5.85
N PRO A 380 8.61 -14.03 5.62
CA PRO A 380 9.23 -12.94 6.37
C PRO A 380 8.47 -11.61 6.27
N LEU A 381 7.90 -11.28 5.11
CA LEU A 381 7.11 -10.05 4.93
C LEU A 381 5.87 -10.07 5.82
N TYR A 382 5.15 -11.20 5.84
CA TYR A 382 4.02 -11.40 6.75
C TYR A 382 4.42 -11.27 8.22
N ARG A 383 5.58 -11.80 8.61
CA ARG A 383 6.07 -11.72 9.99
C ARG A 383 6.39 -10.28 10.41
N GLN A 384 7.10 -9.54 9.57
CA GLN A 384 7.45 -8.14 9.86
C GLN A 384 6.19 -7.27 9.95
N LEU A 385 5.29 -7.37 8.98
CA LEU A 385 4.02 -6.61 9.02
C LEU A 385 3.12 -7.02 10.18
N ARG A 386 3.10 -8.31 10.57
CA ARG A 386 2.40 -8.73 11.79
C ARG A 386 2.94 -7.97 13.01
N LYS A 387 4.26 -7.91 13.16
CA LYS A 387 4.90 -7.20 14.28
C LYS A 387 4.54 -5.71 14.28
N ALA A 388 4.54 -5.05 13.12
CA ALA A 388 4.09 -3.65 13.02
C ALA A 388 2.65 -3.45 13.51
N PHE A 389 1.74 -4.37 13.18
CA PHE A 389 0.34 -4.31 13.64
C PHE A 389 0.21 -4.63 15.13
N GLU A 390 0.99 -5.56 15.67
CA GLU A 390 1.04 -5.87 17.10
C GLU A 390 1.54 -4.68 17.92
N ASP A 391 2.63 -4.03 17.47
CA ASP A 391 3.20 -2.83 18.09
C ASP A 391 2.22 -1.65 18.01
N GLY A 392 1.45 -1.55 16.91
CA GLY A 392 0.35 -0.60 16.73
C GLY A 392 -0.95 -0.95 17.49
N LYS A 393 -0.95 -1.99 18.34
CA LYS A 393 -2.13 -2.50 19.10
C LYS A 393 -3.32 -2.90 18.22
N ASN A 394 -3.08 -3.24 16.95
CA ASN A 394 -4.08 -3.74 16.02
C ASN A 394 -4.04 -5.28 15.96
N GLU A 395 -4.42 -5.91 17.07
CA GLU A 395 -4.47 -7.38 17.18
C GLU A 395 -5.37 -8.06 16.12
N PRO A 396 -6.53 -7.51 15.71
CA PRO A 396 -7.35 -8.10 14.65
C PRO A 396 -6.64 -8.17 13.30
N GLY A 397 -5.92 -7.09 12.93
CA GLY A 397 -5.15 -7.04 11.71
C GLY A 397 -3.98 -8.02 11.74
N ALA A 398 -3.24 -8.06 12.86
CA ALA A 398 -2.11 -8.97 13.06
C ALA A 398 -2.48 -10.45 12.85
N ALA A 399 -3.69 -10.88 13.24
CA ALA A 399 -4.16 -12.25 13.08
C ALA A 399 -4.23 -12.71 11.60
N ASP A 400 -4.62 -11.82 10.69
CA ASP A 400 -4.65 -12.12 9.25
C ASP A 400 -3.23 -12.37 8.71
N PHE A 401 -2.26 -11.55 9.15
CA PHE A 401 -0.85 -11.71 8.78
C PHE A 401 -0.22 -12.97 9.39
N TYR A 402 -0.56 -13.34 10.64
CA TYR A 402 -0.15 -14.60 11.24
C TYR A 402 -0.66 -15.81 10.44
N TYR A 403 -1.94 -15.79 10.04
CA TYR A 403 -2.53 -16.83 9.21
C TYR A 403 -1.86 -16.87 7.81
N GLY A 404 -1.49 -15.70 7.26
CA GLY A 404 -0.61 -15.50 6.09
C GLY A 404 0.72 -16.24 6.20
N GLU A 405 1.51 -15.90 7.21
CA GLU A 405 2.84 -16.48 7.47
C GLU A 405 2.78 -18.01 7.56
N CYS A 406 1.87 -18.55 8.37
CA CYS A 406 1.72 -19.99 8.56
C CYS A 406 1.39 -20.72 7.26
N GLU A 407 0.59 -20.09 6.40
CA GLU A 407 0.25 -20.66 5.10
C GLU A 407 1.42 -20.63 4.11
N MET A 408 2.21 -19.56 4.10
CA MET A 408 3.41 -19.50 3.28
C MET A 408 4.43 -20.56 3.70
N ARG A 409 4.71 -20.70 5.01
CA ARG A 409 5.59 -21.76 5.54
C ARG A 409 5.10 -23.18 5.24
N ARG A 410 3.77 -23.39 5.20
CA ARG A 410 3.20 -24.68 4.80
C ARG A 410 3.46 -25.00 3.31
N HIS A 411 3.49 -23.97 2.46
CA HIS A 411 3.66 -24.10 1.01
C HIS A 411 5.11 -24.00 0.54
N ASP A 412 5.99 -23.44 1.37
CA ASP A 412 7.43 -23.44 1.19
C ASP A 412 7.95 -24.89 1.01
N ARG A 413 8.78 -25.11 -0.01
CA ARG A 413 9.41 -26.40 -0.29
C ARG A 413 10.93 -26.36 -0.20
N THR A 414 11.50 -25.17 -0.07
CA THR A 414 12.93 -24.85 -0.11
C THR A 414 13.49 -24.71 1.31
N GLY A 415 12.89 -23.84 2.13
CA GLY A 415 13.37 -23.49 3.47
C GLY A 415 12.78 -24.31 4.61
N THR A 416 11.49 -24.65 4.54
CA THR A 416 10.77 -25.25 5.67
C THR A 416 10.87 -26.80 5.69
N PRO A 417 11.36 -27.42 6.80
CA PRO A 417 11.47 -28.87 6.91
C PRO A 417 10.14 -29.60 6.69
N LYS A 418 10.19 -30.82 6.14
CA LYS A 418 8.99 -31.65 5.89
C LYS A 418 8.17 -31.91 7.16
N ALA A 419 8.84 -32.12 8.30
CA ALA A 419 8.19 -32.37 9.59
C ALA A 419 7.40 -31.15 10.06
N GLU A 420 7.99 -29.95 9.96
CA GLU A 420 7.33 -28.70 10.32
C GLU A 420 6.11 -28.42 9.43
N ARG A 421 6.21 -28.70 8.12
CA ARG A 421 5.07 -28.56 7.21
C ARG A 421 3.92 -29.51 7.53
N ARG A 422 4.22 -30.74 7.94
CA ARG A 422 3.21 -31.70 8.43
C ARG A 422 2.56 -31.21 9.71
N LEU A 423 3.34 -30.64 10.63
CA LEU A 423 2.82 -30.02 11.86
C LEU A 423 1.90 -28.82 11.54
N LEU A 424 2.33 -27.91 10.67
CA LEU A 424 1.52 -26.78 10.22
C LEU A 424 0.23 -27.24 9.52
N TRP A 425 0.31 -28.29 8.71
CA TRP A 425 -0.87 -28.88 8.07
C TRP A 425 -1.86 -29.43 9.10
N ALA A 426 -1.38 -30.18 10.11
CA ALA A 426 -2.22 -30.69 11.19
C ALA A 426 -2.83 -29.54 12.02
N TYR A 427 -2.04 -28.52 12.35
CA TYR A 427 -2.49 -27.35 13.10
C TYR A 427 -3.55 -26.54 12.33
N TRP A 428 -3.39 -26.39 11.01
CA TRP A 428 -4.39 -25.82 10.12
C TRP A 428 -5.70 -26.62 10.08
N LEU A 429 -5.58 -27.95 9.98
CA LEU A 429 -6.71 -28.86 9.87
C LEU A 429 -7.55 -28.83 11.16
N LEU A 430 -6.90 -28.89 12.31
CA LEU A 430 -7.55 -28.99 13.61
C LEU A 430 -8.15 -27.65 14.08
N SER A 431 -7.44 -26.53 13.88
CA SER A 431 -7.81 -25.25 14.51
C SER A 431 -7.73 -24.02 13.59
N GLY A 432 -7.33 -24.19 12.32
CA GLY A 432 -7.05 -23.07 11.44
C GLY A 432 -5.96 -22.16 11.98
N TYR A 433 -4.86 -22.76 12.46
CA TYR A 433 -3.76 -22.09 13.15
C TYR A 433 -4.18 -21.39 14.45
N GLY A 434 -5.08 -21.99 15.23
CA GLY A 434 -5.53 -21.43 16.50
C GLY A 434 -6.44 -20.21 16.39
N LEU A 435 -6.87 -19.84 15.19
CA LEU A 435 -7.71 -18.66 14.94
C LEU A 435 -9.19 -19.00 14.69
N ARG A 436 -9.55 -20.28 14.62
CA ARG A 436 -10.91 -20.73 14.26
C ARG A 436 -11.48 -21.71 15.27
N ALA A 437 -12.16 -21.16 16.28
CA ALA A 437 -12.86 -21.94 17.30
C ALA A 437 -13.85 -22.95 16.70
N GLY A 438 -14.60 -22.58 15.66
CA GLY A 438 -15.57 -23.46 15.02
C GLY A 438 -14.97 -24.74 14.42
N ARG A 439 -13.72 -24.72 13.95
CA ARG A 439 -13.03 -25.94 13.48
C ARG A 439 -12.65 -26.84 14.64
N ALA A 440 -12.07 -26.25 15.68
CA ALA A 440 -11.67 -26.99 16.87
C ALA A 440 -12.88 -27.62 17.58
N LEU A 441 -13.98 -26.88 17.72
CA LEU A 441 -15.25 -27.38 18.26
C LEU A 441 -15.88 -28.46 17.38
N GLY A 442 -15.80 -28.33 16.05
CA GLY A 442 -16.25 -29.38 15.13
C GLY A 442 -15.46 -30.68 15.27
N TRP A 443 -14.12 -30.57 15.37
CA TRP A 443 -13.27 -31.73 15.65
C TRP A 443 -13.51 -32.32 17.04
N LEU A 444 -13.78 -31.48 18.04
CA LEU A 444 -14.13 -31.93 19.38
C LEU A 444 -15.44 -32.74 19.34
N ALA A 445 -16.48 -32.23 18.68
CA ALA A 445 -17.75 -32.93 18.54
C ALA A 445 -17.58 -34.26 17.78
N ALA A 446 -16.79 -34.27 16.70
CA ALA A 446 -16.50 -35.48 15.94
C ALA A 446 -15.70 -36.51 16.75
N ALA A 447 -14.70 -36.06 17.51
CA ALA A 447 -13.91 -36.91 18.40
C ALA A 447 -14.81 -37.52 19.49
N MET A 448 -15.62 -36.70 20.16
CA MET A 448 -16.58 -37.17 21.18
C MET A 448 -17.58 -38.18 20.60
N LEU A 449 -18.13 -37.93 19.41
CA LEU A 449 -19.03 -38.88 18.75
C LEU A 449 -18.31 -40.20 18.43
N GLY A 450 -17.06 -40.13 17.94
CA GLY A 450 -16.21 -41.29 17.71
C GLY A 450 -15.94 -42.09 18.99
N THR A 451 -15.58 -41.41 20.08
CA THR A 451 -15.38 -42.00 21.41
C THR A 451 -16.65 -42.71 21.87
N ILE A 452 -17.82 -42.07 21.77
CA ILE A 452 -19.12 -42.67 22.13
C ILE A 452 -19.39 -43.94 21.31
N VAL A 453 -19.20 -43.89 19.99
CA VAL A 453 -19.40 -45.05 19.09
C VAL A 453 -18.45 -46.19 19.46
N LEU A 454 -17.16 -45.90 19.70
CA LEU A 454 -16.16 -46.90 20.08
C LEU A 454 -16.44 -47.49 21.47
N LEU A 455 -16.87 -46.67 22.43
CA LEU A 455 -17.27 -47.13 23.77
C LEU A 455 -18.51 -48.02 23.71
N MET A 456 -19.53 -47.67 22.91
CA MET A 456 -20.70 -48.52 22.71
C MET A 456 -20.33 -49.86 22.06
N ALA A 457 -19.46 -49.83 21.05
CA ALA A 457 -19.05 -51.02 20.31
C ALA A 457 -18.14 -51.95 21.11
N PHE A 458 -17.18 -51.41 21.87
CA PHE A 458 -16.10 -52.21 22.48
C PHE A 458 -15.77 -51.83 23.92
N GLY A 459 -16.07 -50.60 24.37
CA GLY A 459 -15.59 -50.09 25.65
C GLY A 459 -16.45 -50.40 26.88
N LEU A 460 -17.76 -50.51 26.71
CA LEU A 460 -18.69 -50.82 27.81
C LEU A 460 -18.89 -52.33 27.97
N PRO A 461 -18.79 -52.90 29.18
CA PRO A 461 -19.02 -54.33 29.40
C PRO A 461 -20.49 -54.72 29.16
N THR A 462 -20.76 -56.01 28.96
CA THR A 462 -22.12 -56.58 28.79
C THR A 462 -22.98 -56.44 30.03
N SER A 463 -22.36 -56.56 31.21
CA SER A 463 -22.98 -56.41 32.53
C SER A 463 -21.99 -55.73 33.46
N SER A 464 -22.45 -54.92 34.41
CA SER A 464 -21.59 -54.41 35.49
C SER A 464 -20.90 -55.59 36.19
N PRO A 465 -19.57 -55.58 36.37
CA PRO A 465 -18.87 -56.68 37.03
C PRO A 465 -19.44 -56.85 38.43
N LYS A 466 -19.95 -58.04 38.73
CA LYS A 466 -20.52 -58.36 40.04
C LYS A 466 -19.36 -58.43 41.04
N GLN A 467 -19.50 -57.70 42.15
CA GLN A 467 -18.62 -57.86 43.30
C GLN A 467 -19.12 -59.06 44.09
N GLU A 468 -18.35 -60.14 44.10
CA GLU A 468 -18.63 -61.30 44.92
C GLU A 468 -17.84 -61.16 46.22
N ALA A 469 -18.55 -60.95 47.33
CA ALA A 469 -17.96 -60.92 48.65
C ALA A 469 -18.01 -62.33 49.24
N THR A 470 -16.88 -63.03 49.23
CA THR A 470 -16.75 -64.32 49.92
C THR A 470 -16.22 -64.07 51.32
N GLY A 471 -16.92 -64.59 52.33
CA GLY A 471 -16.55 -64.42 53.74
C GLY A 471 -16.33 -65.77 54.40
N THR A 472 -15.19 -65.94 55.06
CA THR A 472 -14.92 -67.13 55.89
C THR A 472 -15.27 -66.81 57.34
N VAL A 473 -16.23 -67.53 57.92
CA VAL A 473 -16.66 -67.38 59.33
C VAL A 473 -15.98 -68.45 60.20
N PRO A 474 -15.13 -68.08 61.19
CA PRO A 474 -14.51 -69.05 62.08
C PRO A 474 -15.53 -69.64 63.07
N ALA A 475 -15.43 -70.95 63.36
CA ALA A 475 -16.41 -71.71 64.15
C ALA A 475 -16.55 -71.30 65.64
N GLY A 476 -15.72 -70.39 66.15
CA GLY A 476 -15.73 -69.94 67.54
C GLY A 476 -16.20 -68.50 67.77
N GLY A 477 -16.59 -67.77 66.72
CA GLY A 477 -16.86 -66.33 66.80
C GLY A 477 -15.58 -65.50 66.81
N GLY A 478 -15.45 -64.58 65.86
CA GLY A 478 -14.25 -63.77 65.64
C GLY A 478 -14.35 -62.99 64.32
N THR A 479 -13.32 -62.19 64.02
CA THR A 479 -13.28 -61.27 62.88
C THR A 479 -13.57 -61.97 61.54
N VAL A 480 -14.65 -61.57 60.87
CA VAL A 480 -15.00 -62.05 59.53
C VAL A 480 -14.19 -61.27 58.49
N THR A 481 -13.34 -61.97 57.74
CA THR A 481 -12.62 -61.38 56.61
C THR A 481 -13.44 -61.59 55.34
N PHE A 482 -13.82 -60.48 54.69
CA PHE A 482 -14.47 -60.50 53.38
C PHE A 482 -13.41 -60.28 52.30
N ILE A 483 -13.30 -61.24 51.38
CA ILE A 483 -12.53 -61.07 50.14
C ILE A 483 -13.55 -60.64 49.07
N ILE A 484 -13.39 -59.41 48.57
CA ILE A 484 -14.22 -58.86 47.50
C ILE A 484 -13.48 -59.11 46.19
N ASP A 485 -13.85 -60.16 45.47
CA ASP A 485 -13.33 -60.42 44.14
C ASP A 485 -14.19 -59.70 43.08
N LYS A 486 -13.52 -59.00 42.17
CA LYS A 486 -14.15 -58.29 41.05
C LYS A 486 -13.74 -58.96 39.76
N GLN A 487 -14.71 -59.56 39.06
CA GLN A 487 -14.45 -60.19 37.76
C GLN A 487 -14.09 -59.15 36.69
N ASP A 488 -13.15 -59.52 35.80
CA ASP A 488 -12.72 -58.64 34.71
C ASP A 488 -13.87 -58.36 33.72
N PRO A 489 -14.08 -57.09 33.34
CA PRO A 489 -15.12 -56.69 32.40
C PRO A 489 -14.87 -57.27 31.00
N LYS A 490 -15.81 -58.09 30.51
CA LYS A 490 -15.74 -58.75 29.20
C LYS A 490 -16.37 -57.92 28.08
N ASN A 491 -15.82 -58.05 26.87
CA ASN A 491 -16.33 -57.39 25.67
C ASN A 491 -17.75 -57.84 25.30
N PRO A 492 -18.56 -56.96 24.68
CA PRO A 492 -19.95 -57.24 24.38
C PRO A 492 -20.14 -58.23 23.22
N THR A 493 -20.92 -59.29 23.46
CA THR A 493 -21.26 -60.34 22.48
C THR A 493 -22.66 -60.21 21.86
N GLY A 494 -23.52 -59.34 22.39
CA GLY A 494 -24.89 -59.08 21.91
C GLY A 494 -25.09 -57.68 21.31
N ASP A 495 -26.31 -57.15 21.38
CA ASP A 495 -26.72 -55.89 20.72
C ASP A 495 -25.95 -54.65 21.23
N ARG A 496 -25.11 -54.07 20.37
CA ARG A 496 -24.07 -53.10 20.77
C ARG A 496 -24.54 -51.64 20.79
N PHE A 497 -25.59 -51.32 20.04
CA PHE A 497 -26.08 -49.96 19.84
C PHE A 497 -27.47 -49.77 20.46
N THR A 498 -27.52 -49.59 21.78
CA THR A 498 -28.76 -49.38 22.55
C THR A 498 -28.74 -48.03 23.27
N SER A 499 -29.91 -47.45 23.54
CA SER A 499 -30.02 -46.15 24.24
C SER A 499 -29.33 -46.15 25.60
N LYS A 500 -29.47 -47.22 26.38
CA LYS A 500 -28.80 -47.36 27.69
C LYS A 500 -27.26 -47.35 27.58
N ARG A 501 -26.70 -47.92 26.51
CA ARG A 501 -25.24 -47.90 26.27
C ARG A 501 -24.79 -46.53 25.77
N PHE A 502 -25.62 -45.86 24.98
CA PHE A 502 -25.38 -44.48 24.56
C PHE A 502 -25.31 -43.53 25.77
N ASP A 503 -26.26 -43.59 26.70
CA ASP A 503 -26.27 -42.73 27.89
C ASP A 503 -25.03 -42.95 28.77
N LYS A 504 -24.62 -44.22 28.95
CA LYS A 504 -23.37 -44.55 29.65
C LYS A 504 -22.14 -44.04 28.92
N ALA A 505 -22.04 -44.26 27.60
CA ALA A 505 -20.90 -43.81 26.80
C ALA A 505 -20.81 -42.27 26.75
N LEU A 506 -21.95 -41.59 26.67
CA LEU A 506 -22.06 -40.14 26.71
C LEU A 506 -21.57 -39.59 28.07
N ASN A 507 -22.03 -40.17 29.18
CA ASN A 507 -21.58 -39.79 30.52
C ASN A 507 -20.08 -40.02 30.71
N VAL A 508 -19.53 -41.16 30.27
CA VAL A 508 -18.08 -41.43 30.31
C VAL A 508 -17.32 -40.39 29.50
N THR A 509 -17.76 -40.09 28.28
CA THR A 509 -17.10 -39.14 27.39
C THR A 509 -17.14 -37.72 27.97
N LEU A 510 -18.31 -37.23 28.41
CA LEU A 510 -18.45 -35.90 29.01
C LEU A 510 -17.61 -35.75 30.30
N ASN A 511 -17.64 -36.75 31.18
CA ASN A 511 -16.84 -36.73 32.40
C ASN A 511 -15.34 -36.85 32.12
N SER A 512 -14.94 -37.54 31.06
CA SER A 512 -13.54 -37.59 30.59
C SER A 512 -13.06 -36.21 30.12
N VAL A 513 -13.87 -35.52 29.31
CA VAL A 513 -13.55 -34.18 28.79
C VAL A 513 -13.46 -33.13 29.90
N VAL A 514 -14.42 -33.14 30.83
CA VAL A 514 -14.62 -32.03 31.79
C VAL A 514 -14.07 -32.33 33.18
N PHE A 515 -14.22 -33.57 33.69
CA PHE A 515 -14.06 -33.90 35.10
C PHE A 515 -12.99 -34.95 35.42
N ARG A 516 -12.20 -35.41 34.42
CA ARG A 516 -11.05 -36.34 34.54
C ARG A 516 -11.34 -37.73 35.15
N SER A 517 -12.54 -38.02 35.65
CA SER A 517 -12.91 -39.34 36.20
C SER A 517 -14.31 -39.74 35.76
N SER A 518 -14.40 -40.87 35.04
CA SER A 518 -15.70 -41.45 34.64
C SER A 518 -16.29 -42.37 35.71
N GLY A 519 -15.48 -42.93 36.62
CA GLY A 519 -15.92 -43.84 37.69
C GLY A 519 -16.63 -45.11 37.19
N GLN A 520 -16.57 -45.41 35.89
CA GLN A 520 -17.27 -46.53 35.26
C GLN A 520 -16.31 -47.70 35.00
N ASP A 521 -16.83 -48.91 35.14
CA ASP A 521 -16.10 -50.13 34.78
C ASP A 521 -16.07 -50.29 33.27
N LEU A 522 -14.87 -50.13 32.69
CA LEU A 522 -14.60 -50.24 31.26
C LEU A 522 -13.83 -51.53 30.95
N THR A 523 -14.04 -52.08 29.76
CA THR A 523 -13.18 -53.15 29.24
C THR A 523 -11.76 -52.63 29.01
N THR A 524 -10.76 -53.50 28.86
CA THR A 524 -9.38 -53.08 28.54
C THR A 524 -9.31 -52.16 27.31
N THR A 525 -10.09 -52.48 26.27
CA THR A 525 -10.23 -51.63 25.09
C THR A 525 -10.91 -50.30 25.42
N GLY A 526 -11.94 -50.31 26.27
CA GLY A 526 -12.59 -49.10 26.78
C GLY A 526 -11.67 -48.19 27.55
N THR A 527 -10.76 -48.74 28.36
CA THR A 527 -9.74 -47.99 29.10
C THR A 527 -8.78 -47.27 28.14
N TYR A 528 -8.31 -47.93 27.08
CA TYR A 528 -7.47 -47.28 26.07
C TYR A 528 -8.22 -46.18 25.29
N ILE A 529 -9.49 -46.40 24.96
CA ILE A 529 -10.34 -45.40 24.30
C ILE A 529 -10.52 -44.18 25.22
N GLU A 530 -10.81 -44.39 26.50
CA GLU A 530 -10.93 -43.31 27.48
C GLU A 530 -9.60 -42.55 27.64
N MET A 531 -8.47 -43.26 27.76
CA MET A 531 -7.14 -42.63 27.84
C MET A 531 -6.85 -41.73 26.64
N ALA A 532 -7.20 -42.16 25.43
CA ALA A 532 -7.03 -41.34 24.22
C ALA A 532 -7.94 -40.10 24.23
N SER A 533 -9.21 -40.26 24.63
CA SER A 533 -10.17 -39.14 24.79
C SER A 533 -9.66 -38.09 25.79
N ARG A 534 -9.09 -38.52 26.94
CA ARG A 534 -8.55 -37.64 27.99
C ARG A 534 -7.39 -36.75 27.53
N ILE A 535 -6.74 -37.05 26.40
CA ILE A 535 -5.68 -36.22 25.83
C ILE A 535 -6.23 -35.39 24.67
N LEU A 536 -6.91 -36.05 23.73
CA LEU A 536 -7.31 -35.45 22.47
C LEU A 536 -8.41 -34.40 22.66
N GLU A 537 -9.45 -34.71 23.43
CA GLU A 537 -10.63 -33.86 23.55
C GLU A 537 -10.32 -32.58 24.38
N PRO A 538 -9.61 -32.64 25.52
CA PRO A 538 -9.16 -31.42 26.21
C PRO A 538 -8.19 -30.56 25.37
N ALA A 539 -7.33 -31.17 24.56
CA ALA A 539 -6.44 -30.42 23.66
C ALA A 539 -7.24 -29.64 22.59
N LEU A 540 -8.27 -30.26 22.01
CA LEU A 540 -9.18 -29.59 21.06
C LEU A 540 -9.99 -28.47 21.73
N LEU A 541 -10.46 -28.70 22.96
CA LEU A 541 -11.14 -27.67 23.75
C LEU A 541 -10.19 -26.50 24.06
N ALA A 542 -8.95 -26.77 24.45
CA ALA A 542 -7.94 -25.74 24.70
C ALA A 542 -7.66 -24.91 23.44
N LEU A 543 -7.55 -25.53 22.26
CA LEU A 543 -7.41 -24.84 20.99
C LEU A 543 -8.64 -23.96 20.66
N ALA A 544 -9.84 -24.43 20.97
CA ALA A 544 -11.06 -23.64 20.81
C ALA A 544 -11.06 -22.42 21.74
N VAL A 545 -10.70 -22.60 23.02
CA VAL A 545 -10.60 -21.52 24.01
C VAL A 545 -9.56 -20.49 23.61
N LEU A 546 -8.38 -20.92 23.14
CA LEU A 546 -7.34 -20.03 22.63
C LEU A 546 -7.85 -19.19 21.44
N ALA A 547 -8.56 -19.81 20.51
CA ALA A 547 -9.15 -19.11 19.37
C ALA A 547 -10.23 -18.10 19.77
N ILE A 548 -11.03 -18.42 20.79
CA ILE A 548 -12.05 -17.50 21.34
C ILE A 548 -11.38 -16.34 22.08
N ARG A 549 -10.41 -16.63 22.97
CA ARG A 549 -9.64 -15.60 23.69
C ARG A 549 -8.97 -14.64 22.72
N GLY A 550 -8.33 -15.18 21.70
CA GLY A 550 -7.71 -14.40 20.64
C GLY A 550 -8.70 -13.62 19.79
N ARG A 551 -10.03 -13.78 19.96
CA ARG A 551 -11.10 -13.01 19.32
C ARG A 551 -11.77 -12.02 20.27
N ILE A 552 -11.66 -12.20 21.59
CA ILE A 552 -12.22 -11.31 22.63
C ILE A 552 -11.20 -10.25 23.06
N LYS A 553 -9.90 -10.57 23.04
CA LYS A 553 -8.83 -9.55 23.21
C LYS A 553 -8.76 -8.55 22.04
N ARG A 554 -9.41 -8.87 20.92
CA ARG A 554 -9.47 -8.08 19.69
C ARG A 554 -10.31 -6.83 19.80
#